data_AF-A0A699YWC2-F1
#
_entry.id   AF-A0A699YWC2-F1
#
_cell.length_a   1.000
_cell.length_b   1.000
_cell.length_c   1.000
_cell.angle_alpha   90.00
_cell.angle_beta   90.00
_cell.angle_gamma   90.00
#
_symmetry.space_group_name_H-M   'P 1'
#
loop_
_entity.id
_entity.type
_entity.pdbx_description
1 polymer ?
#
loop_
_entity_poly.entity_id
_entity_poly.type
_entity_poly.pdbx_seq_one_letter_code
_entity_poly.pdbx_strand_id
1 'polypeptide(L)'
;MWYAFNIIFNIVNKSALNAFPCPWFISTLQLAASGLFMGCLWITGLQPAPKLSRPFLLALMPVALFHTIGHVSACTAFGQMAVSFAHIVKSAEP
;
A
#
# COMPACT_ATOMS: atom_id res chain seq x y z
N MET A 1 -13.38 10.50 2.40
CA MET A 1 -12.89 9.71 1.24
C MET A 1 -12.05 8.50 1.66
N TRP A 2 -11.14 8.63 2.64
CA TRP A 2 -10.25 7.55 3.09
C TRP A 2 -10.96 6.21 3.40
N TYR A 3 -12.05 6.20 4.17
CA TYR A 3 -12.81 4.98 4.46
C TYR A 3 -13.39 4.31 3.22
N ALA A 4 -13.97 5.09 2.30
CA ALA A 4 -14.56 4.57 1.06
C ALA A 4 -13.49 3.88 0.19
N PHE A 5 -12.32 4.51 0.01
CA PHE A 5 -11.21 3.90 -0.74
C PHE A 5 -10.65 2.67 -0.05
N ASN A 6 -10.59 2.65 1.28
CA ASN A 6 -10.20 1.45 2.02
C ASN A 6 -11.19 0.31 1.82
N ILE A 7 -12.49 0.58 1.85
CA ILE A 7 -13.51 -0.45 1.59
C ILE A 7 -13.31 -1.06 0.20
N ILE A 8 -13.17 -0.22 -0.82
CA ILE A 8 -12.93 -0.67 -2.20
C ILE A 8 -11.64 -1.48 -2.28
N PHE A 9 -10.54 -0.96 -1.71
CA PHE A 9 -9.25 -1.66 -1.67
C PHE A 9 -9.38 -3.04 -1.03
N ASN A 10 -10.02 -3.16 0.13
CA ASN A 10 -10.15 -4.44 0.82
C ASN A 10 -10.93 -5.48 0.00
N ILE A 11 -12.02 -5.07 -0.64
CA ILE A 11 -12.85 -5.94 -1.49
C ILE A 11 -12.05 -6.40 -2.72
N VAL A 12 -11.44 -5.46 -3.44
CA VAL A 12 -10.70 -5.75 -4.67
C VAL A 12 -9.43 -6.55 -4.37
N ASN A 13 -8.68 -6.19 -3.32
CA ASN A 13 -7.48 -6.90 -2.92
C ASN A 13 -7.77 -8.35 -2.53
N LYS A 14 -8.84 -8.60 -1.76
CA LYS A 14 -9.24 -9.97 -1.42
C LYS A 14 -9.67 -10.76 -2.65
N SER A 15 -10.43 -10.13 -3.55
CA SER A 15 -10.83 -10.76 -4.82
C SER A 15 -9.61 -11.13 -5.67
N ALA A 16 -8.62 -10.24 -5.77
CA ALA A 16 -7.37 -10.49 -6.48
C ALA A 16 -6.54 -11.61 -5.83
N LEU A 17 -6.43 -11.62 -4.49
CA LEU A 17 -5.71 -12.67 -3.75
C LEU A 17 -6.39 -14.03 -3.86
N ASN A 18 -7.72 -14.08 -3.94
CA ASN A 18 -8.45 -15.31 -4.17
C ASN A 18 -8.26 -15.84 -5.60
N ALA A 19 -8.14 -14.96 -6.60
CA ALA A 19 -7.88 -15.33 -7.99
C ALA A 19 -6.41 -15.71 -8.24
N PHE A 20 -5.46 -15.04 -7.57
CA PHE A 20 -4.04 -15.27 -7.67
C PHE A 20 -3.38 -15.19 -6.28
N PRO A 21 -3.15 -16.33 -5.59
CA PRO A 21 -2.75 -16.37 -4.18
C PRO A 21 -1.25 -16.11 -3.97
N CYS A 22 -0.72 -15.04 -4.56
CA CYS A 22 0.66 -14.61 -4.41
C CYS A 22 0.71 -13.20 -3.77
N PRO A 23 0.56 -13.10 -2.43
CA PRO A 23 0.40 -11.82 -1.74
C PRO A 23 1.60 -10.89 -1.89
N TRP A 24 2.83 -11.42 -1.90
CA TRP A 24 4.06 -10.65 -2.10
C TRP A 24 4.12 -10.00 -3.49
N PHE A 25 3.63 -10.69 -4.51
CA PHE A 25 3.62 -10.17 -5.87
C PHE A 25 2.54 -9.09 -6.03
N ILE A 26 1.32 -9.36 -5.57
CA ILE A 26 0.21 -8.41 -5.64
C ILE A 26 0.52 -7.13 -4.85
N SER A 27 1.06 -7.23 -3.64
CA SER A 27 1.42 -6.06 -2.83
C SER A 27 2.54 -5.23 -3.46
N THR A 28 3.55 -5.88 -4.05
CA THR A 28 4.62 -5.18 -4.78
C THR A 28 4.07 -4.44 -5.99
N LEU A 29 3.17 -5.06 -6.75
CA LEU A 29 2.51 -4.41 -7.89
C LEU A 29 1.65 -3.21 -7.45
N GLN A 30 0.98 -3.28 -6.30
CA GLN A 30 0.19 -2.16 -5.76
C GLN A 30 1.08 -0.96 -5.43
N LEU A 31 2.22 -1.18 -4.78
CA LEU A 31 3.21 -0.14 -4.51
C LEU A 31 3.80 0.43 -5.80
N ALA A 32 4.16 -0.44 -6.75
CA ALA A 32 4.69 -0.01 -8.05
C ALA A 32 3.67 0.82 -8.84
N ALA A 33 2.41 0.37 -8.92
CA ALA A 33 1.34 1.10 -9.60
C ALA A 33 1.08 2.47 -8.96
N SER A 34 1.13 2.55 -7.61
CA SER A 34 1.02 3.82 -6.89
C SER A 34 2.18 4.77 -7.19
N GLY A 35 3.41 4.24 -7.26
CA GLY A 35 4.60 4.99 -7.66
C GLY A 35 4.53 5.50 -9.10
N LEU A 36 4.10 4.64 -10.04
CA LEU A 36 3.89 5.01 -11.44
C LEU A 36 2.82 6.09 -11.59
N PHE A 37 1.70 5.96 -10.87
CA PHE A 37 0.64 6.97 -10.85
C PHE A 37 1.18 8.35 -10.44
N MET A 38 1.95 8.42 -9.34
CA MET A 38 2.59 9.67 -8.93
C MET A 38 3.62 10.17 -9.94
N GLY A 39 4.40 9.27 -10.54
CA GLY A 39 5.33 9.60 -11.63
C GLY A 39 4.62 10.25 -12.82
N CYS A 40 3.48 9.70 -13.25
CA CYS A 40 2.66 10.28 -14.31
C CYS A 40 2.12 11.67 -13.94
N LEU A 41 1.68 11.87 -12.69
CA LEU A 41 1.20 13.18 -12.25
C LEU A 41 2.31 14.24 -12.25
N TRP A 42 3.53 13.87 -11.89
CA TRP A 42 4.69 14.78 -11.95
C TRP A 42 5.11 15.09 -13.39
N ILE A 43 5.13 14.08 -14.28
CA ILE A 43 5.48 14.25 -15.70
C ILE A 43 4.47 15.16 -16.41
N THR A 44 3.17 14.98 -16.12
CA THR A 44 2.10 15.77 -16.72
C THR A 44 1.94 17.16 -16.09
N GLY A 45 2.63 17.45 -14.99
CA GLY A 45 2.52 18.70 -14.26
C GLY A 45 1.20 18.90 -13.51
N LEU A 46 0.35 17.86 -13.43
CA LEU A 46 -0.92 17.88 -12.69
C LEU A 46 -0.71 18.00 -11.18
N GLN A 47 0.44 17.55 -10.68
CA GLN A 47 0.85 17.71 -9.28
C GLN A 47 2.29 18.23 -9.24
N PRO A 48 2.63 19.24 -8.39
CA PRO A 48 3.98 19.72 -8.27
C PRO A 48 4.90 18.62 -7.73
N ALA A 49 6.06 18.46 -8.40
CA ALA A 49 7.08 17.51 -7.98
C ALA A 49 7.73 17.96 -6.66
N PRO A 50 7.97 17.03 -5.71
CA PRO A 50 8.58 17.37 -4.43
C PRO A 50 10.06 17.76 -4.59
N LYS A 51 10.54 18.69 -3.76
CA LYS A 51 11.96 19.04 -3.69
C LYS A 51 12.71 17.97 -2.88
N LEU A 52 13.57 17.21 -3.55
CA LEU A 52 14.36 16.16 -2.91
C LEU A 52 15.64 16.73 -2.32
N SER A 53 15.86 16.52 -1.02
CA SER A 53 17.13 16.78 -0.36
C SER A 53 17.69 15.49 0.25
N ARG A 54 19.01 15.35 0.31
CA ARG A 54 19.66 14.19 0.96
C ARG A 54 19.18 13.98 2.41
N PRO A 55 19.09 14.99 3.29
CA PRO A 55 18.60 14.78 4.65
C PRO A 55 17.12 14.34 4.67
N PHE A 56 16.30 14.87 3.76
CA PHE A 56 14.90 14.43 3.63
C PHE A 56 14.80 12.95 3.22
N LEU A 57 15.58 12.52 2.25
CA LEU A 57 15.61 11.12 1.82
C LEU A 57 16.03 10.19 2.97
N LEU A 58 17.08 10.55 3.71
CA LEU A 58 17.53 9.78 4.88
C LEU A 58 16.45 9.67 5.96
N ALA A 59 15.70 10.74 6.20
CA ALA A 59 14.57 10.73 7.14
C ALA A 59 13.38 9.89 6.63
N LEU A 60 13.18 9.84 5.30
CA LEU A 60 12.10 9.08 4.67
C LEU A 60 12.37 7.57 4.62
N MET A 61 13.63 7.15 4.47
CA MET A 61 14.03 5.75 4.37
C MET A 61 13.42 4.82 5.44
N PRO A 62 13.50 5.12 6.76
CA PRO A 62 12.90 4.25 7.77
C PRO A 62 11.37 4.15 7.63
N VAL A 63 10.71 5.26 7.32
CA VAL A 63 9.25 5.29 7.11
C VAL A 63 8.87 4.43 5.91
N ALA A 64 9.59 4.56 4.79
CA ALA A 64 9.36 3.77 3.59
C ALA A 64 9.58 2.27 3.84
N LEU A 65 10.61 1.91 4.62
CA LEU A 65 10.90 0.53 5.00
C LEU A 65 9.76 -0.07 5.82
N PHE A 66 9.37 0.57 6.93
CA PHE A 66 8.30 0.07 7.79
C PHE A 66 6.94 0.06 7.09
N HIS A 67 6.67 1.05 6.24
CA HIS A 67 5.47 1.07 5.42
C HIS A 67 5.42 -0.14 4.46
N THR A 68 6.54 -0.45 3.80
CA THR A 68 6.63 -1.60 2.90
C THR A 68 6.40 -2.90 3.66
N ILE A 69 7.07 -3.08 4.81
CA ILE A 69 6.89 -4.27 5.67
C ILE A 69 5.42 -4.39 6.10
N GLY A 70 4.81 -3.32 6.60
CA GLY A 70 3.42 -3.31 7.04
C GLY A 70 2.45 -3.63 5.90
N HIS A 71 2.66 -3.05 4.72
CA HIS A 71 1.82 -3.29 3.56
C HIS A 71 1.86 -4.75 3.09
N VAL A 72 3.05 -5.33 2.98
CA VAL A 72 3.19 -6.72 2.52
C VAL A 72 2.68 -7.71 3.58
N SER A 73 2.92 -7.42 4.85
CA SER A 73 2.41 -8.22 5.98
C SER A 73 0.87 -8.22 6.00
N ALA A 74 0.24 -7.06 5.79
CA ALA A 74 -1.20 -6.94 5.70
C ALA A 74 -1.77 -7.71 4.50
N CYS A 75 -1.17 -7.59 3.31
CA CYS A 75 -1.61 -8.35 2.13
C CYS A 75 -1.44 -9.87 2.32
N THR A 76 -0.38 -10.29 3.02
CA THR A 76 -0.18 -11.69 3.38
C THR A 76 -1.28 -12.18 4.31
N ALA A 77 -1.62 -11.41 5.35
CA ALA A 77 -2.73 -11.71 6.25
C ALA A 77 -4.05 -11.84 5.47
N PHE A 78 -4.36 -10.89 4.58
CA PHE A 78 -5.57 -10.96 3.75
C PHE A 78 -5.60 -12.16 2.81
N GLY A 79 -4.44 -12.67 2.38
CA GLY A 79 -4.32 -13.88 1.58
C GLY A 79 -4.64 -15.14 2.40
N GLN A 80 -4.17 -15.19 3.66
CA GLN A 80 -4.25 -16.38 4.51
C GLN A 80 -5.52 -16.45 5.38
N MET A 81 -6.18 -15.32 5.63
CA MET A 81 -7.31 -15.26 6.56
C MET A 81 -8.48 -14.40 6.06
N ALA A 82 -9.56 -14.38 6.82
CA ALA A 82 -10.68 -13.47 6.57
C ALA A 82 -10.25 -12.01 6.79
N VAL A 83 -10.62 -11.13 5.86
CA VAL A 83 -10.29 -9.69 5.92
C VAL A 83 -10.83 -9.06 7.21
N SER A 84 -12.02 -9.47 7.65
CA SER A 84 -12.62 -9.02 8.92
C SER A 84 -11.76 -9.36 10.14
N PHE A 85 -11.21 -10.57 10.20
CA PHE A 85 -10.32 -10.96 11.32
C PHE A 85 -9.02 -10.16 11.31
N ALA A 86 -8.41 -9.98 10.13
CA ALA A 86 -7.21 -9.15 10.00
C ALA A 86 -7.42 -7.72 10.50
N HIS A 87 -8.61 -7.13 10.25
CA HIS A 87 -8.94 -5.79 10.78
C HIS A 87 -9.18 -5.77 12.29
N ILE A 88 -9.71 -6.84 12.89
CA ILE A 88 -9.82 -6.94 14.35
C ILE A 88 -8.44 -6.91 14.99
N VAL A 89 -7.48 -7.69 14.46
CA VAL A 89 -6.09 -7.65 14.96
C VAL A 89 -5.49 -6.26 14.77
N LYS A 90 -5.70 -5.65 13.60
CA LYS A 90 -5.19 -4.31 13.29
C LYS A 90 -5.80 -3.20 14.17
N SER A 91 -7.03 -3.37 14.66
CA SER A 91 -7.65 -2.39 15.58
C SER A 91 -6.98 -2.29 16.96
N ALA A 92 -5.96 -3.12 17.24
CA ALA A 92 -5.07 -2.92 18.38
C ALA A 92 -4.11 -1.74 18.18
N GLU A 93 -3.91 -1.26 16.94
CA GLU A 93 -3.25 0.01 16.64
C GLU A 93 -4.24 1.16 16.94
N PRO A 94 -3.90 2.11 17.85
CA PRO A 94 -4.79 3.21 18.22
C PRO A 94 -4.95 4.28 17.14
#